data_AF-A0A2N3WW65-F1
#
_entry.id   AF-A0A2N3WW65-F1
#
_cell.length_a   1.000
_cell.length_b   1.000
_cell.length_c   1.000
_cell.angle_alpha   90.00
_cell.angle_beta   90.00
_cell.angle_gamma   90.00
#
_symmetry.space_group_name_H-M   'P 1'
#
loop_
_entity.id
_entity.type
_entity.pdbx_description
1 polymer ?
#
loop_
_entity_poly.entity_id
_entity_poly.type
_entity_poly.pdbx_seq_one_letter_code
_entity_poly.pdbx_strand_id
1 'polypeptide(L)'
;MVYTHITELIGNTPLLRLDPAVHGLPDVELYAKLESHNPFGSVKDRVAWAMIRDDIERVRADGQSFIEASSGNTAKALRVLGALHGIPLRAVTNRIRVSEVRQLLQLLGTEIVELPGLSECPDPHAADDVSAVIDQTIGQAPERWYHPSQYTNERNIAAHHDGTGTEIATDLAEAGIGRLDYLIGGLGTTGSTRGTATALLAHHPDLRTVGVVSDRFDFIPGIRSEREMWDVGLFRPDFYDEIVTVDSAAAIEATLDLMRGYGVLAGPTSGAGYCAALRTLATAPRPEGRALVAVLIVCDRIEPYLSYLAKRRPDLFGKPTVPAPPSPEDPAPALSPAELAELDRTARPTVVDTRGAMAYRVGHVPGALNIRDDQLDEMLTQGVPFPRSRPVVFVCPVGETSLRFAAVAHRAGYEAFSLAGGIVAWRDAGYAMERGG
;
A
#
# COMPACT_ATOMS: atom_id res chain seq x y z
N MET A 1 12.03 -26.87 -19.73
CA MET A 1 10.64 -26.78 -20.22
C MET A 1 10.54 -25.59 -21.17
N VAL A 2 9.68 -25.65 -22.18
CA VAL A 2 9.41 -24.54 -23.11
C VAL A 2 7.95 -24.13 -22.90
N TYR A 3 7.71 -22.85 -22.62
CA TYR A 3 6.38 -22.29 -22.40
C TYR A 3 5.96 -21.50 -23.64
N THR A 4 4.66 -21.51 -23.95
CA THR A 4 4.09 -20.86 -25.15
C THR A 4 3.43 -19.52 -24.83
N HIS A 5 3.07 -19.28 -23.58
CA HIS A 5 2.47 -18.04 -23.11
C HIS A 5 2.98 -17.66 -21.71
N ILE A 6 3.12 -16.36 -21.45
CA ILE A 6 3.66 -15.85 -20.18
C ILE A 6 2.79 -16.22 -18.97
N THR A 7 1.47 -16.42 -19.18
CA THR A 7 0.55 -16.82 -18.11
C THR A 7 0.79 -18.24 -17.59
N GLU A 8 1.48 -19.10 -18.36
CA GLU A 8 1.88 -20.45 -17.91
C GLU A 8 2.96 -20.39 -16.81
N LEU A 9 3.65 -19.25 -16.66
CA LEU A 9 4.62 -19.02 -15.59
C LEU A 9 3.97 -18.45 -14.31
N ILE A 10 2.67 -18.16 -14.32
CA ILE A 10 1.96 -17.70 -13.12
C ILE A 10 1.73 -18.90 -12.20
N GLY A 11 2.22 -18.80 -10.97
CA GLY A 11 2.18 -19.85 -9.98
C GLY A 11 3.40 -20.77 -9.99
N ASN A 12 3.28 -21.93 -9.36
CA ASN A 12 4.39 -22.87 -9.10
C ASN A 12 5.61 -22.17 -8.50
N THR A 13 5.36 -21.32 -7.51
CA THR A 13 6.39 -20.48 -6.89
C THR A 13 7.17 -21.28 -5.83
N PRO A 14 8.48 -21.04 -5.62
CA PRO A 14 9.25 -21.84 -4.67
C PRO A 14 8.79 -21.69 -3.21
N LEU A 15 8.88 -22.77 -2.43
CA LEU A 15 8.80 -22.76 -0.98
C LEU A 15 10.21 -22.87 -0.38
N LEU A 16 10.71 -21.79 0.22
CA LEU A 16 12.07 -21.70 0.75
C LEU A 16 12.09 -21.85 2.27
N ARG A 17 12.88 -22.79 2.80
CA ARG A 17 13.12 -22.87 4.25
C ARG A 17 14.00 -21.70 4.72
N LEU A 18 13.58 -21.01 5.77
CA LEU A 18 14.36 -19.99 6.45
C LEU A 18 15.15 -20.65 7.59
N ASP A 19 16.47 -20.49 7.58
CA ASP A 19 17.39 -21.07 8.56
C ASP A 19 17.11 -20.54 9.99
N PRO A 20 16.86 -21.44 10.98
CA PRO A 20 16.72 -21.09 12.39
C PRO A 20 17.91 -20.37 13.02
N ALA A 21 19.12 -20.61 12.52
CA ALA A 21 20.31 -19.90 13.00
C ALA A 21 20.26 -18.40 12.67
N VAL A 22 19.52 -18.00 11.63
CA VAL A 22 19.37 -16.61 11.21
C VAL A 22 18.21 -15.93 11.94
N HIS A 23 17.06 -16.60 12.08
CA HIS A 23 15.89 -16.01 12.77
C HIS A 23 15.88 -16.21 14.29
N GLY A 24 16.79 -17.03 14.84
CA GLY A 24 16.97 -17.20 16.29
C GLY A 24 15.89 -18.01 17.00
N LEU A 25 15.08 -18.78 16.28
CA LEU A 25 14.04 -19.65 16.86
C LEU A 25 14.37 -21.12 16.56
N PRO A 26 15.17 -21.81 17.39
CA PRO A 26 15.72 -23.14 17.07
C PRO A 26 14.66 -24.24 16.90
N ASP A 27 13.52 -24.12 17.59
CA ASP A 27 12.43 -25.10 17.57
C ASP A 27 11.32 -24.77 16.55
N VAL A 28 11.65 -23.94 15.55
CA VAL A 28 10.71 -23.47 14.52
C VAL A 28 11.26 -23.78 13.14
N GLU A 29 10.47 -24.46 12.32
CA GLU A 29 10.68 -24.58 10.88
C GLU A 29 9.79 -23.56 10.17
N LEU A 30 10.40 -22.45 9.74
CA LEU A 30 9.72 -21.40 9.01
C LEU A 30 10.02 -21.51 7.51
N TYR A 31 8.98 -21.50 6.69
CA TYR A 31 9.06 -21.53 5.23
C TYR A 31 8.50 -20.25 4.63
N ALA A 32 9.09 -19.79 3.53
CA ALA A 32 8.69 -18.62 2.78
C ALA A 32 8.16 -19.04 1.40
N LYS A 33 6.87 -18.81 1.12
CA LYS A 33 6.29 -19.02 -0.22
C LYS A 33 6.60 -17.80 -1.09
N LEU A 34 7.50 -17.95 -2.05
CA LEU A 34 8.15 -16.85 -2.77
C LEU A 34 7.34 -16.38 -3.98
N GLU A 35 6.21 -15.70 -3.74
CA GLU A 35 5.34 -15.16 -4.79
C GLU A 35 6.00 -14.07 -5.66
N SER A 36 7.18 -13.59 -5.27
CA SER A 36 8.07 -12.77 -6.08
C SER A 36 8.56 -13.44 -7.38
N HIS A 37 8.42 -14.77 -7.49
CA HIS A 37 8.81 -15.56 -8.67
C HIS A 37 7.74 -15.63 -9.78
N ASN A 38 6.54 -15.12 -9.53
CA ASN A 38 5.58 -14.91 -10.61
C ASN A 38 6.17 -13.97 -11.69
N PRO A 39 5.76 -14.07 -12.96
CA PRO A 39 6.43 -13.41 -14.08
C PRO A 39 6.40 -11.87 -13.99
N PHE A 40 5.35 -11.29 -13.43
CA PHE A 40 5.22 -9.86 -13.19
C PHE A 40 5.68 -9.47 -11.77
N GLY A 41 6.03 -10.46 -10.95
CA GLY A 41 6.82 -10.31 -9.73
C GLY A 41 6.04 -10.16 -8.46
N SER A 42 4.81 -10.65 -8.42
CA SER A 42 4.02 -10.60 -7.20
C SER A 42 2.94 -11.66 -7.14
N VAL A 43 2.42 -11.86 -5.94
CA VAL A 43 1.23 -12.66 -5.64
C VAL A 43 -0.01 -12.22 -6.43
N LYS A 44 -0.07 -10.98 -6.91
CA LYS A 44 -1.23 -10.44 -7.63
C LYS A 44 -1.33 -10.93 -9.07
N ASP A 45 -0.30 -11.55 -9.61
CA ASP A 45 -0.32 -12.16 -10.94
C ASP A 45 -1.38 -13.26 -10.99
N ARG A 46 -1.47 -14.08 -9.93
CA ARG A 46 -2.50 -15.12 -9.75
C ARG A 46 -3.90 -14.55 -9.76
N VAL A 47 -4.13 -13.54 -8.93
CA VAL A 47 -5.45 -12.92 -8.75
C VAL A 47 -5.91 -12.22 -10.02
N ALA A 48 -5.03 -11.42 -10.63
CA ALA A 48 -5.35 -10.72 -11.87
C ALA A 48 -5.70 -11.71 -12.99
N TRP A 49 -4.93 -12.79 -13.14
CA TRP A 49 -5.23 -13.80 -14.15
C TRP A 49 -6.52 -14.56 -13.83
N ALA A 50 -6.71 -15.02 -12.59
CA ALA A 50 -7.91 -15.75 -12.20
C ALA A 50 -9.19 -14.93 -12.40
N MET A 51 -9.18 -13.63 -12.10
CA MET A 51 -10.37 -12.79 -12.28
C MET A 51 -10.79 -12.67 -13.74
N ILE A 52 -9.85 -12.64 -14.69
CA ILE A 52 -10.12 -12.29 -16.09
C ILE A 52 -10.05 -13.46 -17.08
N ARG A 53 -9.35 -14.56 -16.76
CA ARG A 53 -8.96 -15.61 -17.73
C ARG A 53 -10.15 -16.22 -18.50
N ASP A 54 -11.27 -16.41 -17.82
CA ASP A 54 -12.46 -17.05 -18.40
C ASP A 54 -13.28 -16.05 -19.25
N ASP A 55 -13.06 -14.75 -19.06
CA ASP A 55 -13.80 -13.67 -19.71
C ASP A 55 -12.99 -12.93 -20.78
N ILE A 56 -11.67 -13.12 -20.82
CA ILE A 56 -10.73 -12.25 -21.54
C ILE A 56 -11.03 -12.13 -23.04
N GLU A 57 -11.35 -13.25 -23.70
CA GLU A 57 -11.67 -13.25 -25.14
C GLU A 57 -13.01 -12.57 -25.43
N ARG A 58 -14.00 -12.71 -24.53
CA ARG A 58 -15.28 -12.00 -24.63
C ARG A 58 -15.08 -10.50 -24.43
N VAL A 59 -14.39 -10.09 -23.36
CA VAL A 59 -14.07 -8.69 -23.07
C VAL A 59 -13.36 -8.03 -24.25
N ARG A 60 -12.41 -8.74 -24.87
CA ARG A 60 -11.72 -8.30 -26.09
C ARG A 60 -12.67 -8.16 -27.27
N ALA A 61 -13.50 -9.17 -27.55
CA ALA A 61 -14.43 -9.17 -28.67
C ALA A 61 -15.47 -8.05 -28.56
N ASP A 62 -15.91 -7.76 -27.33
CA ASP A 62 -16.87 -6.71 -27.00
C ASP A 62 -16.22 -5.30 -27.02
N GLY A 63 -14.90 -5.20 -27.23
CA GLY A 63 -14.17 -3.92 -27.24
C GLY A 63 -14.11 -3.23 -25.88
N GLN A 64 -14.27 -3.99 -24.79
CA GLN A 64 -14.30 -3.48 -23.43
C GLN A 64 -12.90 -3.09 -22.93
N SER A 65 -12.86 -2.20 -21.94
CA SER A 65 -11.67 -1.85 -21.17
C SER A 65 -11.81 -2.33 -19.73
N PHE A 66 -10.69 -2.65 -19.09
CA PHE A 66 -10.68 -2.89 -17.66
C PHE A 66 -10.82 -1.58 -16.89
N ILE A 67 -11.57 -1.64 -15.79
CA ILE A 67 -11.60 -0.60 -14.75
C ILE A 67 -11.40 -1.27 -13.39
N GLU A 68 -10.46 -0.80 -12.59
CA GLU A 68 -10.13 -1.46 -11.31
C GLU A 68 -9.67 -0.46 -10.23
N ALA A 69 -10.08 -0.73 -8.98
CA ALA A 69 -9.64 -0.04 -7.78
C ALA A 69 -8.22 -0.47 -7.37
N SER A 70 -7.18 0.04 -8.05
CA SER A 70 -5.80 -0.35 -7.73
C SER A 70 -4.75 0.67 -8.14
N SER A 71 -3.74 0.83 -7.29
CA SER A 71 -2.52 1.63 -7.54
C SER A 71 -1.24 0.81 -7.47
N GLY A 72 -1.34 -0.53 -7.45
CA GLY A 72 -0.25 -1.42 -7.07
C GLY A 72 -0.10 -2.64 -7.98
N ASN A 73 0.31 -3.75 -7.38
CA ASN A 73 0.60 -4.99 -8.09
C ASN A 73 -0.60 -5.55 -8.89
N THR A 74 -1.84 -5.37 -8.43
CA THR A 74 -3.04 -5.79 -9.19
C THR A 74 -3.19 -4.99 -10.47
N ALA A 75 -3.09 -3.64 -10.42
CA ALA A 75 -3.10 -2.79 -11.62
C ALA A 75 -1.99 -3.18 -12.60
N LYS A 76 -0.77 -3.42 -12.09
CA LYS A 76 0.37 -3.87 -12.91
C LYS A 76 0.06 -5.17 -13.65
N ALA A 77 -0.41 -6.20 -12.92
CA ALA A 77 -0.71 -7.50 -13.50
C ALA A 77 -1.88 -7.41 -14.50
N LEU A 78 -2.99 -6.76 -14.15
CA LEU A 78 -4.12 -6.53 -15.05
C LEU A 78 -3.72 -5.75 -16.30
N ARG A 79 -2.84 -4.75 -16.16
CA ARG A 79 -2.38 -3.97 -17.31
C ARG A 79 -1.56 -4.82 -18.26
N VAL A 80 -0.61 -5.60 -17.76
CA VAL A 80 0.22 -6.49 -18.58
C VAL A 80 -0.66 -7.53 -19.27
N LEU A 81 -1.54 -8.19 -18.53
CA LEU A 81 -2.45 -9.19 -19.10
C LEU A 81 -3.39 -8.54 -20.13
N GLY A 82 -4.00 -7.41 -19.82
CA GLY A 82 -4.83 -6.67 -20.78
C GLY A 82 -4.07 -6.30 -22.06
N ALA A 83 -2.81 -5.85 -21.94
CA ALA A 83 -1.96 -5.52 -23.09
C ALA A 83 -1.78 -6.70 -24.05
N LEU A 84 -1.60 -7.93 -23.52
CA LEU A 84 -1.46 -9.14 -24.34
C LEU A 84 -2.70 -9.44 -25.18
N HIS A 85 -3.87 -8.99 -24.72
CA HIS A 85 -5.16 -9.18 -25.40
C HIS A 85 -5.70 -7.89 -26.04
N GLY A 86 -4.93 -6.79 -26.06
CA GLY A 86 -5.37 -5.51 -26.62
C GLY A 86 -6.43 -4.77 -25.79
N ILE A 87 -6.59 -5.11 -24.51
CA ILE A 87 -7.56 -4.53 -23.57
C ILE A 87 -6.86 -3.43 -22.73
N PRO A 88 -7.32 -2.17 -22.80
CA PRO A 88 -6.82 -1.08 -21.95
C PRO A 88 -7.18 -1.26 -20.48
N LEU A 89 -6.47 -0.56 -19.59
CA LEU A 89 -6.79 -0.47 -18.17
C LEU A 89 -6.95 0.99 -17.75
N ARG A 90 -8.08 1.28 -17.08
CA ARG A 90 -8.28 2.44 -16.22
C ARG A 90 -8.11 2.02 -14.75
N ALA A 91 -7.03 2.49 -14.13
CA ALA A 91 -6.75 2.30 -12.72
C ALA A 91 -7.30 3.49 -11.92
N VAL A 92 -8.27 3.25 -11.04
CA VAL A 92 -8.84 4.28 -10.16
C VAL A 92 -8.24 4.12 -8.76
N THR A 93 -7.75 5.22 -8.18
CA THR A 93 -7.12 5.19 -6.86
C THR A 93 -7.19 6.55 -6.18
N ASN A 94 -7.16 6.57 -4.84
CA ASN A 94 -7.00 7.83 -4.11
C ASN A 94 -5.60 8.41 -4.27
N ARG A 95 -4.58 7.54 -4.34
CA ARG A 95 -3.18 7.96 -4.48
C ARG A 95 -2.25 6.79 -4.80
N ILE A 96 -1.29 7.03 -5.68
CA ILE A 96 -0.09 6.18 -5.81
C ILE A 96 1.02 6.77 -4.93
N ARG A 97 1.40 6.06 -3.85
CA ARG A 97 2.40 6.52 -2.87
C ARG A 97 3.84 6.09 -3.21
N VAL A 98 4.01 5.17 -4.16
CA VAL A 98 5.30 4.61 -4.57
C VAL A 98 5.61 5.01 -6.01
N SER A 99 6.71 5.74 -6.22
CA SER A 99 6.98 6.42 -7.49
C SER A 99 7.25 5.46 -8.65
N GLU A 100 7.99 4.40 -8.40
CA GLU A 100 8.38 3.39 -9.39
C GLU A 100 7.16 2.63 -9.88
N VAL A 101 6.18 2.38 -8.99
CA VAL A 101 4.90 1.78 -9.36
C VAL A 101 4.10 2.71 -10.28
N ARG A 102 4.04 4.02 -9.98
CA ARG A 102 3.39 5.00 -10.88
C ARG A 102 4.06 5.02 -12.25
N GLN A 103 5.39 5.11 -12.28
CA GLN A 103 6.17 5.15 -13.52
C GLN A 103 5.97 3.88 -14.34
N LEU A 104 5.94 2.71 -13.71
CA LEU A 104 5.69 1.45 -14.39
C LEU A 104 4.28 1.40 -15.00
N LEU A 105 3.25 1.83 -14.27
CA LEU A 105 1.89 1.89 -14.80
C LEU A 105 1.76 2.86 -15.98
N GLN A 106 2.43 4.01 -15.92
CA GLN A 106 2.50 4.98 -17.02
C GLN A 106 3.24 4.41 -18.24
N LEU A 107 4.38 3.74 -18.02
CA LEU A 107 5.14 3.07 -19.08
C LEU A 107 4.32 2.01 -19.80
N LEU A 108 3.50 1.26 -19.04
CA LEU A 108 2.58 0.28 -19.61
C LEU A 108 1.38 0.94 -20.31
N GLY A 109 1.19 2.25 -20.23
CA GLY A 109 0.06 2.96 -20.84
C GLY A 109 -1.26 2.77 -20.07
N THR A 110 -1.19 2.64 -18.75
CA THR A 110 -2.39 2.64 -17.89
C THR A 110 -2.99 4.04 -17.82
N GLU A 111 -4.30 4.16 -18.00
CA GLU A 111 -5.02 5.38 -17.65
C GLU A 111 -5.17 5.43 -16.13
N ILE A 112 -4.51 6.39 -15.48
CA ILE A 112 -4.54 6.53 -14.02
C ILE A 112 -5.50 7.66 -13.66
N VAL A 113 -6.56 7.33 -12.93
CA VAL A 113 -7.50 8.27 -12.34
C VAL A 113 -7.18 8.37 -10.85
N GLU A 114 -6.39 9.39 -10.47
CA GLU A 114 -6.19 9.75 -9.07
C GLU A 114 -7.32 10.65 -8.61
N LEU A 115 -8.12 10.19 -7.65
CA LEU A 115 -9.20 10.99 -7.09
C LEU A 115 -8.64 12.16 -6.27
N PRO A 116 -9.22 13.37 -6.40
CA PRO A 116 -8.91 14.48 -5.49
C PRO A 116 -9.21 13.98 -4.09
N GLY A 117 -8.23 14.05 -3.20
CA GLY A 117 -8.20 13.19 -2.03
C GLY A 117 -9.52 13.08 -1.28
N LEU A 118 -9.67 11.93 -0.62
CA LEU A 118 -9.91 11.97 0.81
C LEU A 118 -8.89 12.95 1.43
N SER A 119 -9.27 14.21 1.46
CA SER A 119 -9.03 15.06 2.61
C SER A 119 -9.41 14.25 3.86
N GLU A 120 -8.68 14.42 4.96
CA GLU A 120 -9.07 13.91 6.29
C GLU A 120 -10.43 14.47 6.78
N CYS A 121 -11.13 15.29 5.98
CA CYS A 121 -12.53 15.63 6.13
C CYS A 121 -13.34 15.05 4.94
N PRO A 122 -14.11 13.97 5.14
CA PRO A 122 -15.14 13.55 4.20
C PRO A 122 -16.18 14.67 4.03
N ASP A 123 -16.51 15.03 2.79
CA ASP A 123 -17.78 15.69 2.49
C ASP A 123 -18.90 14.64 2.60
N PRO A 124 -19.89 14.79 3.50
CA PRO A 124 -20.99 13.83 3.65
C PRO A 124 -21.89 13.70 2.41
N HIS A 125 -21.71 14.54 1.40
CA HIS A 125 -22.51 14.59 0.17
C HIS A 125 -21.70 14.36 -1.13
N ALA A 126 -20.37 14.20 -1.06
CA ALA A 126 -19.56 13.91 -2.23
C ALA A 126 -19.37 12.40 -2.42
N ALA A 127 -19.63 11.89 -3.62
CA ALA A 127 -19.46 10.48 -3.99
C ALA A 127 -17.99 10.15 -4.32
N ASP A 128 -17.05 10.59 -3.48
CA ASP A 128 -15.60 10.56 -3.75
C ASP A 128 -14.90 9.31 -3.18
N ASP A 129 -15.59 8.16 -3.15
CA ASP A 129 -14.97 6.86 -2.92
C ASP A 129 -14.57 6.20 -4.25
N VAL A 130 -13.47 5.45 -4.25
CA VAL A 130 -12.96 4.74 -5.43
C VAL A 130 -14.04 3.82 -6.02
N SER A 131 -14.78 3.12 -5.16
CA SER A 131 -15.85 2.21 -5.59
C SER A 131 -16.99 2.98 -6.25
N ALA A 132 -17.41 4.10 -5.65
CA ALA A 132 -18.48 4.94 -6.19
C ALA A 132 -18.12 5.53 -7.57
N VAL A 133 -16.87 5.98 -7.75
CA VAL A 133 -16.41 6.49 -9.05
C VAL A 133 -16.38 5.39 -10.11
N ILE A 134 -15.95 4.17 -9.73
CA ILE A 134 -15.99 3.02 -10.64
C ILE A 134 -17.43 2.70 -11.03
N ASP A 135 -18.35 2.60 -10.07
CA ASP A 135 -19.76 2.30 -10.30
C ASP A 135 -20.42 3.37 -11.19
N GLN A 136 -20.15 4.65 -10.92
CA GLN A 136 -20.64 5.75 -11.75
C GLN A 136 -20.07 5.69 -13.18
N THR A 137 -18.77 5.41 -13.32
CA THR A 137 -18.09 5.30 -14.62
C THR A 137 -18.67 4.14 -15.44
N ILE A 138 -18.94 3.00 -14.79
CA ILE A 138 -19.59 1.84 -15.41
C ILE A 138 -21.03 2.20 -15.77
N GLY A 139 -21.80 2.82 -14.88
CA GLY A 139 -23.20 3.19 -15.13
C GLY A 139 -23.41 4.14 -16.30
N GLN A 140 -22.42 4.97 -16.63
CA GLN A 140 -22.46 5.88 -17.78
C GLN A 140 -22.24 5.19 -19.13
N ALA A 141 -21.52 4.06 -19.15
CA ALA A 141 -21.19 3.30 -20.37
C ALA A 141 -20.98 1.82 -20.03
N PRO A 142 -22.03 1.09 -19.63
CA PRO A 142 -21.91 -0.27 -19.10
C PRO A 142 -21.31 -1.25 -20.11
N GLU A 143 -21.56 -1.04 -21.41
CA GLU A 143 -21.00 -1.82 -22.50
C GLU A 143 -19.49 -1.62 -22.69
N ARG A 144 -18.90 -0.53 -22.17
CA ARG A 144 -17.48 -0.19 -22.35
C ARG A 144 -16.57 -0.85 -21.32
N TRP A 145 -17.09 -1.26 -20.17
CA TRP A 145 -16.26 -1.59 -19.01
C TRP A 145 -16.43 -3.03 -18.56
N TYR A 146 -15.31 -3.65 -18.23
CA TYR A 146 -15.25 -4.88 -17.45
C TYR A 146 -14.53 -4.59 -16.13
N HIS A 147 -15.18 -4.91 -15.00
CA HIS A 147 -14.66 -4.65 -13.66
C HIS A 147 -14.26 -5.98 -12.99
N PRO A 148 -12.95 -6.30 -12.89
CA PRO A 148 -12.49 -7.52 -12.24
C PRO A 148 -12.84 -7.57 -10.74
N SER A 149 -12.80 -6.43 -10.05
CA SER A 149 -13.28 -6.22 -8.68
C SER A 149 -12.54 -7.06 -7.63
N GLN A 150 -11.25 -6.77 -7.42
CA GLN A 150 -10.38 -7.59 -6.56
C GLN A 150 -10.85 -7.72 -5.09
N TYR A 151 -11.66 -6.79 -4.59
CA TYR A 151 -12.12 -6.75 -3.19
C TYR A 151 -13.39 -7.55 -2.93
N THR A 152 -14.08 -8.04 -3.97
CA THR A 152 -15.33 -8.80 -3.85
C THR A 152 -15.38 -10.05 -4.72
N ASN A 153 -14.51 -10.16 -5.73
CA ASN A 153 -14.50 -11.30 -6.64
C ASN A 153 -13.92 -12.55 -5.97
N GLU A 154 -14.76 -13.57 -5.75
CA GLU A 154 -14.39 -14.85 -5.14
C GLU A 154 -13.34 -15.62 -5.96
N ARG A 155 -13.14 -15.32 -7.25
CA ARG A 155 -12.02 -15.86 -8.04
C ARG A 155 -10.66 -15.47 -7.47
N ASN A 156 -10.58 -14.38 -6.68
CA ASN A 156 -9.40 -14.01 -5.91
C ASN A 156 -9.06 -15.09 -4.87
N ILE A 157 -10.05 -15.54 -4.09
CA ILE A 157 -9.86 -16.61 -3.10
C ILE A 157 -9.56 -17.93 -3.80
N ALA A 158 -10.31 -18.26 -4.86
CA ALA A 158 -10.11 -19.50 -5.62
C ALA A 158 -8.67 -19.60 -6.19
N ALA A 159 -8.11 -18.49 -6.69
CA ALA A 159 -6.73 -18.46 -7.22
C ALA A 159 -5.68 -18.92 -6.20
N HIS A 160 -5.91 -18.64 -4.91
CA HIS A 160 -5.02 -19.00 -3.84
C HIS A 160 -5.38 -20.34 -3.20
N HIS A 161 -6.65 -20.75 -3.24
CA HIS A 161 -7.05 -22.09 -2.86
C HIS A 161 -6.45 -23.13 -3.82
N ASP A 162 -6.75 -23.02 -5.12
CA ASP A 162 -6.37 -23.98 -6.16
C ASP A 162 -4.89 -23.84 -6.58
N GLY A 163 -4.28 -22.69 -6.28
CA GLY A 163 -2.89 -22.39 -6.57
C GLY A 163 -2.04 -22.42 -5.31
N THR A 164 -1.85 -21.26 -4.68
CA THR A 164 -0.88 -21.06 -3.58
C THR A 164 -0.99 -22.12 -2.46
N GLY A 165 -2.21 -22.42 -2.00
CA GLY A 165 -2.47 -23.41 -0.94
C GLY A 165 -2.21 -24.84 -1.37
N THR A 166 -2.68 -25.25 -2.56
CA THR A 166 -2.36 -26.57 -3.13
C THR A 166 -0.86 -26.74 -3.32
N GLU A 167 -0.16 -25.74 -3.85
CA GLU A 167 1.29 -25.80 -4.03
C GLU A 167 2.00 -25.95 -2.68
N ILE A 168 1.65 -25.18 -1.64
CA ILE A 168 2.24 -25.33 -0.31
C ILE A 168 1.98 -26.75 0.23
N ALA A 169 0.76 -27.28 0.11
CA ALA A 169 0.44 -28.62 0.57
C ALA A 169 1.29 -29.70 -0.14
N THR A 170 1.43 -29.59 -1.46
CA THR A 170 2.27 -30.48 -2.28
C THR A 170 3.74 -30.36 -1.89
N ASP A 171 4.29 -29.14 -1.85
CA ASP A 171 5.70 -28.87 -1.53
C ASP A 171 6.07 -29.43 -0.14
N LEU A 172 5.21 -29.23 0.87
CA LEU A 172 5.41 -29.77 2.22
C LEU A 172 5.34 -31.30 2.25
N ALA A 173 4.35 -31.89 1.56
CA ALA A 173 4.19 -33.35 1.51
C ALA A 173 5.38 -34.03 0.82
N GLU A 174 5.88 -33.47 -0.29
CA GLU A 174 7.07 -33.96 -1.00
C GLU A 174 8.34 -33.85 -0.15
N ALA A 175 8.43 -32.84 0.70
CA ALA A 175 9.50 -32.68 1.68
C ALA A 175 9.36 -33.60 2.92
N GLY A 176 8.29 -34.40 3.01
CA GLY A 176 8.01 -35.27 4.14
C GLY A 176 7.46 -34.55 5.38
N ILE A 177 6.98 -33.31 5.21
CA ILE A 177 6.44 -32.47 6.29
C ILE A 177 4.93 -32.66 6.35
N GLY A 178 4.48 -33.52 7.26
CA GLY A 178 3.06 -33.90 7.38
C GLY A 178 2.18 -32.93 8.17
N ARG A 179 2.74 -31.84 8.73
CA ARG A 179 1.99 -30.90 9.56
C ARG A 179 2.42 -29.46 9.35
N LEU A 180 1.45 -28.57 9.25
CA LEU A 180 1.60 -27.12 9.26
C LEU A 180 0.81 -26.55 10.44
N ASP A 181 1.46 -25.74 11.28
CA ASP A 181 0.85 -25.15 12.47
C ASP A 181 0.41 -23.70 12.27
N TYR A 182 1.15 -22.92 11.47
CA TYR A 182 0.84 -21.50 11.23
C TYR A 182 0.93 -21.12 9.75
N LEU A 183 -0.04 -20.33 9.29
CA LEU A 183 0.04 -19.58 8.04
C LEU A 183 -0.01 -18.08 8.36
N ILE A 184 1.00 -17.34 7.90
CA ILE A 184 1.14 -15.90 8.14
C ILE A 184 1.10 -15.14 6.81
N GLY A 185 0.30 -14.07 6.74
CA GLY A 185 0.26 -13.23 5.56
C GLY A 185 -0.35 -11.85 5.76
N GLY A 186 0.11 -10.90 4.95
CA GLY A 186 -0.40 -9.53 4.92
C GLY A 186 -1.83 -9.41 4.40
N LEU A 187 -2.64 -8.58 5.06
CA LEU A 187 -4.03 -8.35 4.69
C LEU A 187 -4.15 -7.11 3.79
N GLY A 188 -4.39 -7.37 2.51
CA GLY A 188 -4.83 -6.38 1.52
C GLY A 188 -6.24 -6.70 1.02
N THR A 189 -6.34 -7.58 0.03
CA THR A 189 -7.63 -8.12 -0.46
C THR A 189 -8.08 -9.37 0.30
N THR A 190 -7.25 -9.90 1.20
CA THR A 190 -7.41 -11.16 1.97
C THR A 190 -7.46 -12.46 1.16
N GLY A 191 -7.55 -12.40 -0.16
CA GLY A 191 -7.58 -13.61 -1.00
C GLY A 191 -6.39 -14.55 -0.79
N SER A 192 -5.17 -14.00 -0.68
CA SER A 192 -3.95 -14.80 -0.48
C SER A 192 -3.95 -15.57 0.84
N THR A 193 -4.39 -14.97 1.94
CA THR A 193 -4.44 -15.64 3.24
C THR A 193 -5.65 -16.57 3.32
N ARG A 194 -6.85 -16.11 2.94
CA ARG A 194 -8.08 -16.91 3.03
C ARG A 194 -8.07 -18.11 2.09
N GLY A 195 -7.72 -17.92 0.82
CA GLY A 195 -7.70 -19.02 -0.16
C GLY A 195 -6.67 -20.07 0.21
N THR A 196 -5.45 -19.64 0.50
CA THR A 196 -4.35 -20.52 0.92
C THR A 196 -4.71 -21.32 2.18
N ALA A 197 -5.16 -20.64 3.24
CA ALA A 197 -5.56 -21.31 4.47
C ALA A 197 -6.73 -22.28 4.26
N THR A 198 -7.72 -21.92 3.44
CA THR A 198 -8.87 -22.80 3.17
C THR A 198 -8.43 -24.12 2.53
N ALA A 199 -7.49 -24.09 1.59
CA ALA A 199 -6.94 -25.30 1.00
C ALA A 199 -6.13 -26.12 2.01
N LEU A 200 -5.33 -25.45 2.85
CA LEU A 200 -4.45 -26.12 3.82
C LEU A 200 -5.23 -26.73 5.00
N LEU A 201 -6.34 -26.12 5.43
CA LEU A 201 -7.19 -26.64 6.51
C LEU A 201 -7.77 -28.03 6.22
N ALA A 202 -7.92 -28.40 4.94
CA ALA A 202 -8.34 -29.74 4.55
C ALA A 202 -7.34 -30.83 4.95
N HIS A 203 -6.05 -30.49 5.03
CA HIS A 203 -4.96 -31.39 5.38
C HIS A 203 -4.39 -31.14 6.79
N HIS A 204 -4.59 -29.93 7.31
CA HIS A 204 -4.07 -29.45 8.59
C HIS A 204 -5.20 -28.77 9.38
N PRO A 205 -6.12 -29.54 10.01
CA PRO A 205 -7.30 -28.97 10.67
C PRO A 205 -6.97 -28.11 11.91
N ASP A 206 -5.78 -28.27 12.49
CA ASP A 206 -5.27 -27.46 13.61
C ASP A 206 -4.51 -26.20 13.16
N LEU A 207 -4.48 -25.90 11.85
CA LEU A 207 -3.75 -24.75 11.30
C LEU A 207 -4.27 -23.45 11.91
N ARG A 208 -3.35 -22.65 12.46
CA ARG A 208 -3.62 -21.28 12.89
C ARG A 208 -3.29 -20.29 11.80
N THR A 209 -4.13 -19.28 11.66
CA THR A 209 -4.00 -18.24 10.64
C THR A 209 -3.72 -16.88 11.28
N VAL A 210 -2.66 -16.23 10.80
CA VAL A 210 -2.21 -14.92 11.30
C VAL A 210 -2.32 -13.90 10.17
N GLY A 211 -3.23 -12.94 10.35
CA GLY A 211 -3.37 -11.79 9.47
C GLY A 211 -2.44 -10.66 9.90
N VAL A 212 -1.81 -9.96 8.95
CA VAL A 212 -0.94 -8.83 9.26
C VAL A 212 -1.49 -7.55 8.64
N VAL A 213 -1.73 -6.55 9.48
CA VAL A 213 -2.22 -5.21 9.11
C VAL A 213 -1.17 -4.15 9.42
N SER A 214 -1.23 -3.00 8.74
CA SER A 214 -0.38 -1.87 9.09
C SER A 214 -0.92 -1.11 10.29
N ASP A 215 -0.04 -0.40 11.00
CA ASP A 215 -0.49 0.64 11.93
C ASP A 215 -1.38 1.66 11.22
N ARG A 216 -2.39 2.18 11.94
CA ARG A 216 -3.42 3.09 11.39
C ARG A 216 -2.88 4.42 10.89
N PHE A 217 -1.72 4.86 11.37
CA PHE A 217 -1.09 6.13 10.98
C PHE A 217 0.13 5.92 10.09
N ASP A 218 0.44 4.67 9.75
CA ASP A 218 1.55 4.33 8.87
C ASP A 218 1.05 3.70 7.58
N PHE A 219 1.93 3.65 6.59
CA PHE A 219 1.65 3.10 5.29
C PHE A 219 2.70 2.05 4.97
N ILE A 220 2.27 0.80 4.83
CA ILE A 220 3.07 -0.29 4.27
C ILE A 220 2.41 -0.68 2.94
N PRO A 221 3.10 -0.56 1.80
CA PRO A 221 2.55 -0.97 0.51
C PRO A 221 2.00 -2.39 0.58
N GLY A 222 0.85 -2.64 -0.03
CA GLY A 222 0.28 -3.98 -0.20
C GLY A 222 -0.60 -4.52 0.93
N ILE A 223 -0.58 -3.88 2.11
CA ILE A 223 -1.49 -4.19 3.24
C ILE A 223 -2.26 -2.95 3.67
N ARG A 224 -3.32 -3.17 4.46
CA ARG A 224 -4.22 -2.15 4.99
C ARG A 224 -4.13 -2.11 6.51
N SER A 225 -4.56 -1.01 7.10
CA SER A 225 -4.83 -0.93 8.53
C SER A 225 -6.11 -1.70 8.89
N GLU A 226 -6.25 -2.07 10.16
CA GLU A 226 -7.45 -2.77 10.65
C GLU A 226 -8.76 -2.04 10.32
N ARG A 227 -8.76 -0.70 10.37
CA ARG A 227 -9.93 0.11 10.00
C ARG A 227 -10.27 -0.03 8.52
N GLU A 228 -9.27 0.09 7.65
CA GLU A 228 -9.45 -0.03 6.20
C GLU A 228 -9.84 -1.45 5.75
N MET A 229 -9.60 -2.46 6.58
CA MET A 229 -10.01 -3.84 6.28
C MET A 229 -11.53 -4.00 6.25
N TRP A 230 -12.29 -3.15 6.95
CA TRP A 230 -13.76 -3.20 6.93
C TRP A 230 -14.37 -2.82 5.58
N ASP A 231 -13.60 -2.12 4.73
CA ASP A 231 -14.01 -1.79 3.36
C ASP A 231 -13.67 -2.91 2.35
N VAL A 232 -13.06 -4.01 2.81
CA VAL A 232 -12.68 -5.14 1.95
C VAL A 232 -13.77 -6.20 2.01
N GLY A 233 -14.55 -6.34 0.94
CA GLY A 233 -15.69 -7.28 0.88
C GLY A 233 -15.33 -8.76 1.13
N LEU A 234 -14.10 -9.18 0.81
CA LEU A 234 -13.58 -10.52 1.09
C LEU A 234 -13.06 -10.70 2.53
N PHE A 235 -12.99 -9.66 3.36
CA PHE A 235 -12.48 -9.77 4.73
C PHE A 235 -13.49 -10.46 5.65
N ARG A 236 -12.99 -11.42 6.42
CA ARG A 236 -13.74 -12.13 7.47
C ARG A 236 -12.83 -12.14 8.70
N PRO A 237 -13.03 -11.24 9.69
CA PRO A 237 -12.13 -11.14 10.84
C PRO A 237 -12.08 -12.45 11.63
N ASP A 238 -13.24 -13.09 11.83
CA ASP A 238 -13.37 -14.37 12.55
C ASP A 238 -12.68 -15.56 11.85
N PHE A 239 -12.16 -15.38 10.64
CA PHE A 239 -11.34 -16.39 9.98
C PHE A 239 -9.93 -16.46 10.58
N TYR A 240 -9.44 -15.38 11.17
CA TYR A 240 -8.09 -15.27 11.68
C TYR A 240 -8.04 -15.56 13.18
N ASP A 241 -7.14 -16.45 13.59
CA ASP A 241 -6.87 -16.71 15.01
C ASP A 241 -6.20 -15.50 15.67
N GLU A 242 -5.40 -14.75 14.90
CA GLU A 242 -4.71 -13.54 15.33
C GLU A 242 -4.59 -12.54 14.19
N ILE A 243 -4.78 -11.24 14.48
CA ILE A 243 -4.45 -10.14 13.58
C ILE A 243 -3.37 -9.29 14.25
N VAL A 244 -2.18 -9.25 13.65
CA VAL A 244 -1.00 -8.54 14.18
C VAL A 244 -0.83 -7.22 13.45
N THR A 245 -0.68 -6.14 14.22
CA THR A 245 -0.37 -4.80 13.69
C THR A 245 1.15 -4.58 13.62
N VAL A 246 1.62 -4.08 12.48
CA VAL A 246 3.05 -3.80 12.23
C VAL A 246 3.22 -2.39 11.65
N ASP A 247 4.17 -1.62 12.20
CA ASP A 247 4.57 -0.32 11.66
C ASP A 247 5.64 -0.47 10.56
N SER A 248 5.83 0.58 9.76
CA SER A 248 6.75 0.53 8.61
C SER A 248 8.21 0.42 9.02
N ALA A 249 8.60 0.90 10.20
CA ALA A 249 9.98 0.81 10.67
C ALA A 249 10.34 -0.66 10.94
N ALA A 250 9.51 -1.37 11.71
CA ALA A 250 9.67 -2.79 11.98
C ALA A 250 9.58 -3.63 10.69
N ALA A 251 8.65 -3.29 9.79
CA ALA A 251 8.55 -3.95 8.50
C ALA A 251 9.81 -3.79 7.64
N ILE A 252 10.42 -2.58 7.64
CA ILE A 252 11.65 -2.32 6.88
C ILE A 252 12.84 -3.08 7.47
N GLU A 253 13.04 -3.10 8.78
CA GLU A 253 14.12 -3.91 9.37
C GLU A 253 13.96 -5.39 9.01
N ALA A 254 12.75 -5.92 9.15
CA ALA A 254 12.45 -7.32 8.80
C ALA A 254 12.63 -7.59 7.28
N THR A 255 12.35 -6.62 6.41
CA THR A 255 12.70 -6.70 4.98
C THR A 255 14.21 -6.80 4.79
N LEU A 256 15.01 -6.02 5.52
CA LEU A 256 16.48 -6.08 5.43
C LEU A 256 17.02 -7.42 5.95
N ASP A 257 16.40 -8.00 6.97
CA ASP A 257 16.75 -9.33 7.49
C ASP A 257 16.47 -10.41 6.45
N LEU A 258 15.33 -10.36 5.77
CA LEU A 258 15.03 -11.25 4.65
C LEU A 258 16.08 -11.15 3.53
N MET A 259 16.48 -9.93 3.18
CA MET A 259 17.45 -9.68 2.12
C MET A 259 18.87 -10.11 2.50
N ARG A 260 19.34 -9.74 3.69
CA ARG A 260 20.74 -9.92 4.11
C ARG A 260 20.99 -11.28 4.74
N GLY A 261 19.99 -11.84 5.42
CA GLY A 261 20.08 -13.14 6.09
C GLY A 261 19.77 -14.31 5.17
N TYR A 262 18.82 -14.14 4.24
CA TYR A 262 18.33 -15.24 3.39
C TYR A 262 18.51 -15.00 1.89
N GLY A 263 18.99 -13.84 1.46
CA GLY A 263 19.09 -13.50 0.03
C GLY A 263 17.73 -13.29 -0.64
N VAL A 264 16.66 -13.10 0.14
CA VAL A 264 15.30 -12.94 -0.38
C VAL A 264 15.02 -11.45 -0.61
N LEU A 265 15.04 -11.03 -1.87
CA LEU A 265 14.77 -9.65 -2.30
C LEU A 265 13.26 -9.32 -2.25
N ALA A 266 12.70 -9.28 -1.04
CA ALA A 266 11.27 -9.09 -0.81
C ALA A 266 10.85 -7.65 -0.54
N GLY A 267 9.63 -7.29 -0.94
CA GLY A 267 9.04 -5.97 -0.64
C GLY A 267 8.60 -5.77 0.83
N PRO A 268 8.24 -4.54 1.22
CA PRO A 268 7.88 -4.18 2.60
C PRO A 268 6.71 -4.98 3.21
N THR A 269 5.72 -5.41 2.41
CA THR A 269 4.65 -6.28 2.91
C THR A 269 5.21 -7.58 3.49
N SER A 270 6.20 -8.16 2.80
CA SER A 270 6.80 -9.43 3.20
C SER A 270 7.64 -9.25 4.47
N GLY A 271 8.30 -8.10 4.63
CA GLY A 271 8.97 -7.72 5.87
C GLY A 271 7.97 -7.59 7.02
N ALA A 272 6.82 -6.95 6.81
CA ALA A 272 5.76 -6.89 7.82
C ALA A 272 5.27 -8.30 8.22
N GLY A 273 5.05 -9.17 7.22
CA GLY A 273 4.68 -10.56 7.44
C GLY A 273 5.74 -11.35 8.23
N TYR A 274 7.02 -11.17 7.91
CA TYR A 274 8.13 -11.80 8.62
C TYR A 274 8.27 -11.29 10.05
N CYS A 275 8.13 -9.97 10.27
CA CYS A 275 8.12 -9.37 11.60
C CYS A 275 7.00 -9.98 12.47
N ALA A 276 5.78 -10.07 11.94
CA ALA A 276 4.66 -10.70 12.63
C ALA A 276 4.91 -12.18 12.90
N ALA A 277 5.46 -12.92 11.92
CA ALA A 277 5.82 -14.33 12.10
C ALA A 277 6.80 -14.51 13.27
N LEU A 278 7.87 -13.72 13.35
CA LEU A 278 8.82 -13.82 14.46
C LEU A 278 8.17 -13.52 15.82
N ARG A 279 7.32 -12.48 15.89
CA ARG A 279 6.62 -12.10 17.12
C ARG A 279 5.66 -13.20 17.60
N THR A 280 4.80 -13.69 16.71
CA THR A 280 3.83 -14.75 17.03
C THR A 280 4.54 -16.07 17.37
N LEU A 281 5.54 -16.47 16.57
CA LEU A 281 6.22 -17.75 16.77
C LEU A 281 7.15 -17.73 17.99
N ALA A 282 7.66 -16.59 18.43
CA ALA A 282 8.43 -16.49 19.66
C ALA A 282 7.61 -16.86 20.92
N THR A 283 6.32 -16.58 20.93
CA THR A 283 5.43 -16.82 22.08
C THR A 283 4.49 -18.01 21.90
N ALA A 284 4.40 -18.56 20.67
CA ALA A 284 3.56 -19.70 20.37
C ALA A 284 3.89 -20.94 21.23
N PRO A 285 2.87 -21.68 21.74
CA PRO A 285 3.10 -22.94 22.45
C PRO A 285 3.91 -23.92 21.60
N ARG A 286 4.93 -24.54 22.21
CA ARG A 286 5.75 -25.55 21.53
C ARG A 286 5.06 -26.92 21.60
N PRO A 287 4.85 -27.59 20.46
CA PRO A 287 4.33 -28.95 20.47
C PRO A 287 5.38 -29.92 21.06
N GLU A 288 4.93 -30.89 21.85
CA GLU A 288 5.84 -31.90 22.41
C GLU A 288 6.43 -32.79 21.30
N GLY A 289 7.74 -33.01 21.36
CA GLY A 289 8.43 -34.00 20.53
C GLY A 289 8.63 -33.61 19.05
N ARG A 290 8.35 -32.37 18.64
CA ARG A 290 8.61 -31.88 17.27
C ARG A 290 8.81 -30.36 17.21
N ALA A 291 9.38 -29.88 16.11
CA ALA A 291 9.42 -28.45 15.80
C ALA A 291 8.02 -27.93 15.42
N LEU A 292 7.80 -26.63 15.65
CA LEU A 292 6.66 -25.89 15.14
C LEU A 292 6.88 -25.58 13.65
N VAL A 293 5.91 -25.86 12.80
CA VAL A 293 6.02 -25.62 11.35
C VAL A 293 5.15 -24.44 10.93
N ALA A 294 5.72 -23.47 10.24
CA ALA A 294 5.03 -22.26 9.81
C ALA A 294 5.36 -21.88 8.35
N VAL A 295 4.39 -21.28 7.66
CA VAL A 295 4.57 -20.72 6.31
C VAL A 295 4.23 -19.24 6.31
N LEU A 296 5.14 -18.43 5.80
CA LEU A 296 4.98 -17.02 5.50
C LEU A 296 4.79 -16.82 3.99
N ILE A 297 3.81 -16.01 3.59
CA ILE A 297 3.66 -15.58 2.20
C ILE A 297 4.57 -14.37 1.92
N VAL A 298 5.56 -14.54 1.04
CA VAL A 298 6.43 -13.45 0.56
C VAL A 298 5.87 -12.90 -0.75
N CYS A 299 5.26 -11.72 -0.66
CA CYS A 299 4.29 -11.24 -1.64
C CYS A 299 4.90 -10.77 -2.97
N ASP A 300 6.06 -10.12 -2.94
CA ASP A 300 6.63 -9.44 -4.11
C ASP A 300 8.11 -9.03 -3.91
N ARG A 301 8.65 -8.41 -4.97
CA ARG A 301 10.04 -7.95 -5.09
C ARG A 301 10.30 -6.58 -4.46
N ILE A 302 11.55 -6.29 -4.09
CA ILE A 302 11.96 -5.03 -3.43
C ILE A 302 12.10 -3.84 -4.39
N GLU A 303 12.43 -4.10 -5.65
CA GLU A 303 12.82 -3.09 -6.65
C GLU A 303 11.79 -1.97 -6.84
N PRO A 304 10.46 -2.23 -6.84
CA PRO A 304 9.48 -1.15 -6.94
C PRO A 304 9.43 -0.23 -5.71
N TYR A 305 10.10 -0.56 -4.61
CA TYR A 305 9.97 0.12 -3.33
C TYR A 305 11.21 0.93 -2.92
N LEU A 306 12.19 1.11 -3.81
CA LEU A 306 13.43 1.81 -3.46
C LEU A 306 13.18 3.24 -2.96
N SER A 307 12.30 4.01 -3.59
CA SER A 307 11.92 5.35 -3.11
C SER A 307 11.22 5.32 -1.75
N TYR A 308 10.40 4.30 -1.50
CA TYR A 308 9.72 4.10 -0.22
C TYR A 308 10.74 3.84 0.90
N LEU A 309 11.72 2.97 0.66
CA LEU A 309 12.82 2.72 1.61
C LEU A 309 13.70 3.96 1.76
N ALA A 310 14.09 4.62 0.67
CA ALA A 310 14.97 5.79 0.72
C ALA A 310 14.36 6.96 1.50
N LYS A 311 13.02 7.11 1.47
CA LYS A 311 12.31 8.12 2.26
C LYS A 311 12.30 7.80 3.76
N ARG A 312 12.24 6.51 4.14
CA ARG A 312 12.12 6.07 5.56
C ARG A 312 13.45 5.70 6.21
N ARG A 313 14.42 5.24 5.42
CA ARG A 313 15.78 4.83 5.81
C ARG A 313 16.81 5.45 4.86
N PRO A 314 16.90 6.79 4.80
CA PRO A 314 17.86 7.48 3.93
C PRO A 314 19.33 7.10 4.22
N ASP A 315 19.63 6.68 5.44
CA ASP A 315 20.95 6.20 5.87
C ASP A 315 21.43 4.99 5.06
N LEU A 316 20.52 4.10 4.66
CA LEU A 316 20.84 2.94 3.82
C LEU A 316 21.30 3.33 2.41
N PHE A 317 20.99 4.55 1.99
CA PHE A 317 21.32 5.10 0.68
C PHE A 317 22.43 6.17 0.76
N GLY A 318 23.19 6.19 1.86
CA GLY A 318 24.29 7.14 2.06
C GLY A 318 23.85 8.59 2.23
N LYS A 319 22.56 8.81 2.51
CA LYS A 319 22.03 10.15 2.80
C LYS A 319 21.95 10.35 4.31
N PRO A 320 22.13 11.58 4.81
CA PRO A 320 21.91 11.87 6.23
C PRO A 320 20.49 11.46 6.63
N THR A 321 20.35 10.87 7.80
CA THR A 321 19.03 10.67 8.41
C THR A 321 18.35 12.00 8.54
N VAL A 322 17.24 12.19 7.81
CA VAL A 322 16.33 13.29 8.08
C VAL A 322 15.83 13.06 9.51
N PRO A 323 15.93 14.04 10.42
CA PRO A 323 15.44 13.88 11.78
C PRO A 323 14.01 13.36 11.77
N ALA A 324 13.69 12.45 12.69
CA ALA A 324 12.35 11.91 12.84
C ALA A 324 11.29 13.04 12.83
N PRO A 325 10.05 12.76 12.38
CA PRO A 325 8.94 13.66 12.67
C PRO A 325 8.97 14.00 14.18
N PRO A 326 8.64 15.23 14.57
CA PRO A 326 8.70 15.63 15.97
C PRO A 326 7.92 14.64 16.83
N SER A 327 8.47 14.28 17.99
CA SER A 327 7.62 13.77 19.07
C SER A 327 6.57 14.85 19.41
N PRO A 328 5.43 14.50 20.01
CA PRO A 328 4.40 15.46 20.43
C PRO A 328 4.89 16.58 21.36
N GLU A 329 6.15 16.56 21.77
CA GLU A 329 6.76 17.43 22.77
C GLU A 329 7.29 18.76 22.19
N ASP A 330 7.25 18.97 20.87
CA ASP A 330 7.61 20.25 20.24
C ASP A 330 6.73 20.56 19.01
N PRO A 331 5.45 20.95 19.22
CA PRO A 331 4.54 21.23 18.13
C PRO A 331 4.95 22.51 17.40
N ALA A 332 5.03 22.43 16.07
CA ALA A 332 5.16 23.64 15.26
C ALA A 332 3.99 24.60 15.53
N PRO A 333 4.23 25.91 15.55
CA PRO A 333 3.16 26.87 15.78
C PRO A 333 2.11 26.77 14.66
N ALA A 334 0.84 26.75 15.04
CA ALA A 334 -0.28 26.79 14.12
C ALA A 334 -0.92 28.17 14.15
N LEU A 335 -1.40 28.65 13.01
CA LEU A 335 -2.16 29.89 12.88
C LEU A 335 -3.62 29.55 12.65
N SER A 336 -4.52 30.23 13.36
CA SER A 336 -5.93 30.27 12.99
C SER A 336 -6.10 30.98 11.62
N PRO A 337 -7.25 30.77 10.95
CA PRO A 337 -7.58 31.52 9.73
C PRO A 337 -7.46 33.05 9.88
N ALA A 338 -7.86 33.60 11.03
CA ALA A 338 -7.75 35.03 11.28
C ALA A 338 -6.30 35.51 11.39
N GLU A 339 -5.44 34.73 12.05
CA GLU A 339 -4.00 35.05 12.16
C GLU A 339 -3.29 34.92 10.82
N LEU A 340 -3.64 33.93 9.99
CA LEU A 340 -3.13 33.85 8.62
C LEU A 340 -3.57 35.05 7.78
N ALA A 341 -4.84 35.47 7.87
CA ALA A 341 -5.33 36.63 7.15
C ALA A 341 -4.62 37.93 7.59
N GLU A 342 -4.29 38.07 8.87
CA GLU A 342 -3.47 39.19 9.37
C GLU A 342 -2.04 39.12 8.84
N LEU A 343 -1.44 37.92 8.89
CA LEU A 343 -0.08 37.70 8.42
C LEU A 343 0.06 37.99 6.93
N ASP A 344 -0.95 37.65 6.13
CA ASP A 344 -0.98 37.96 4.70
C ASP A 344 -0.95 39.46 4.41
N ARG A 345 -1.66 40.26 5.21
CA ARG A 345 -1.65 41.73 5.09
C ARG A 345 -0.33 42.36 5.51
N THR A 346 0.35 41.78 6.49
CA THR A 346 1.50 42.41 7.17
C THR A 346 2.85 41.91 6.66
N ALA A 347 2.98 40.62 6.36
CA ALA A 347 4.24 39.95 6.07
C ALA A 347 4.25 39.21 4.72
N ARG A 348 3.10 39.07 4.03
CA ARG A 348 2.94 38.34 2.76
C ARG A 348 3.65 36.97 2.79
N PRO A 349 3.16 36.03 3.60
CA PRO A 349 3.80 34.74 3.77
C PRO A 349 3.76 33.95 2.45
N THR A 350 4.67 32.99 2.32
CA THR A 350 4.55 31.97 1.28
C THR A 350 3.54 30.95 1.75
N VAL A 351 2.32 30.98 1.21
CA VAL A 351 1.32 29.94 1.50
C VAL A 351 1.55 28.76 0.56
N VAL A 352 1.69 27.57 1.12
CA VAL A 352 1.97 26.33 0.38
C VAL A 352 0.84 25.35 0.61
N ASP A 353 0.06 25.09 -0.43
CA ASP A 353 -1.02 24.13 -0.40
C ASP A 353 -0.51 22.75 -0.80
N THR A 354 -0.56 21.81 0.16
CA THR A 354 0.01 20.47 0.02
C THR A 354 -0.96 19.46 -0.60
N ARG A 355 -2.17 19.89 -0.95
CA ARG A 355 -3.21 19.02 -1.54
C ARG A 355 -2.91 18.71 -3.01
N GLY A 356 -3.59 17.71 -3.56
CA GLY A 356 -3.51 17.39 -4.98
C GLY A 356 -4.04 18.52 -5.88
N ALA A 357 -3.53 18.59 -7.11
CA ALA A 357 -3.84 19.66 -8.07
C ALA A 357 -5.34 19.84 -8.37
N MET A 358 -6.16 18.80 -8.24
CA MET A 358 -7.60 18.95 -8.41
C MET A 358 -8.25 19.64 -7.19
N ALA A 359 -7.92 19.20 -5.97
CA ALA A 359 -8.45 19.83 -4.75
C ALA A 359 -8.02 21.30 -4.64
N TYR A 360 -6.80 21.61 -5.06
CA TYR A 360 -6.32 22.99 -5.20
C TYR A 360 -7.16 23.80 -6.21
N ARG A 361 -7.42 23.25 -7.40
CA ARG A 361 -8.24 23.92 -8.45
C ARG A 361 -9.68 24.15 -8.03
N VAL A 362 -10.27 23.25 -7.23
CA VAL A 362 -11.64 23.43 -6.68
C VAL A 362 -11.72 24.65 -5.77
N GLY A 363 -10.67 24.89 -4.98
CA GLY A 363 -10.55 26.09 -4.17
C GLY A 363 -9.37 26.04 -3.21
N HIS A 364 -8.61 27.13 -3.11
CA HIS A 364 -7.44 27.27 -2.23
C HIS A 364 -7.32 28.69 -1.65
N VAL A 365 -6.41 28.88 -0.67
CA VAL A 365 -6.09 30.20 -0.12
C VAL A 365 -5.51 31.08 -1.24
N PRO A 366 -5.99 32.32 -1.46
CA PRO A 366 -5.53 33.17 -2.55
C PRO A 366 -4.00 33.32 -2.61
N GLY A 367 -3.44 33.18 -3.80
CA GLY A 367 -1.99 33.27 -4.02
C GLY A 367 -1.15 32.12 -3.45
N ALA A 368 -1.78 31.05 -2.94
CA ALA A 368 -1.04 29.88 -2.45
C ALA A 368 -0.36 29.13 -3.60
N LEU A 369 0.85 28.61 -3.36
CA LEU A 369 1.55 27.72 -4.28
C LEU A 369 1.05 26.29 -4.11
N ASN A 370 0.68 25.60 -5.18
CA ASN A 370 0.40 24.16 -5.10
C ASN A 370 1.70 23.34 -5.20
N ILE A 371 2.17 22.86 -4.05
CA ILE A 371 3.30 21.92 -3.97
C ILE A 371 2.78 20.72 -3.19
N ARG A 372 2.52 19.61 -3.89
CA ARG A 372 1.99 18.39 -3.27
C ARG A 372 2.91 17.93 -2.16
N ASP A 373 2.34 17.34 -1.12
CA ASP A 373 3.08 16.79 0.01
C ASP A 373 4.21 15.81 -0.37
N ASP A 374 4.05 14.97 -1.41
CA ASP A 374 5.13 14.10 -1.90
C ASP A 374 6.29 14.86 -2.55
N GLN A 375 5.98 15.89 -3.33
CA GLN A 375 6.98 16.78 -3.92
C GLN A 375 7.66 17.62 -2.83
N LEU A 376 6.88 18.11 -1.87
CA LEU A 376 7.36 18.91 -0.75
C LEU A 376 8.28 18.08 0.16
N ASP A 377 7.93 16.82 0.43
CA ASP A 377 8.80 15.88 1.14
C ASP A 377 10.15 15.74 0.44
N GLU A 378 10.14 15.51 -0.87
CA GLU A 378 11.37 15.40 -1.67
C GLU A 378 12.19 16.70 -1.63
N MET A 379 11.55 17.85 -1.79
CA MET A 379 12.21 19.14 -1.70
C MET A 379 12.85 19.34 -0.32
N LEU A 380 12.11 19.09 0.76
CA LEU A 380 12.59 19.26 2.13
C LEU A 380 13.78 18.35 2.47
N THR A 381 13.88 17.16 1.86
CA THR A 381 15.09 16.32 2.02
C THR A 381 16.36 16.96 1.43
N GLN A 382 16.23 17.86 0.47
CA GLN A 382 17.33 18.61 -0.15
C GLN A 382 17.54 19.99 0.49
N GLY A 383 16.67 20.38 1.43
CA GLY A 383 16.62 21.70 2.06
C GLY A 383 15.30 22.41 1.80
N VAL A 384 14.90 23.31 2.71
CA VAL A 384 13.62 24.03 2.59
C VAL A 384 13.66 24.97 1.39
N PRO A 385 12.81 24.78 0.35
CA PRO A 385 12.91 25.47 -0.94
C PRO A 385 12.28 26.88 -0.91
N PHE A 386 12.09 27.45 0.28
CA PHE A 386 11.43 28.73 0.47
C PHE A 386 12.44 29.80 0.91
N PRO A 387 12.18 31.08 0.61
CA PRO A 387 13.03 32.16 1.10
C PRO A 387 12.86 32.35 2.61
N ARG A 388 13.96 32.53 3.33
CA ARG A 388 13.95 32.84 4.78
C ARG A 388 13.45 34.25 5.11
N SER A 389 13.28 35.11 4.09
CA SER A 389 12.91 36.51 4.26
C SER A 389 11.42 36.74 4.54
N ARG A 390 10.59 35.69 4.49
CA ARG A 390 9.16 35.76 4.78
C ARG A 390 8.67 34.47 5.45
N PRO A 391 7.60 34.52 6.25
CA PRO A 391 7.05 33.32 6.85
C PRO A 391 6.54 32.34 5.79
N VAL A 392 6.50 31.05 6.14
CA VAL A 392 5.92 29.99 5.31
C VAL A 392 4.73 29.39 6.04
N VAL A 393 3.59 29.28 5.36
CA VAL A 393 2.38 28.70 5.95
C VAL A 393 1.95 27.51 5.12
N PHE A 394 1.97 26.32 5.73
CA PHE A 394 1.54 25.09 5.09
C PHE A 394 0.05 24.87 5.30
N VAL A 395 -0.63 24.51 4.23
CA VAL A 395 -2.08 24.26 4.21
C VAL A 395 -2.32 22.86 3.68
N CYS A 396 -2.89 22.00 4.52
CA CYS A 396 -3.48 20.74 4.10
C CYS A 396 -5.01 20.81 4.33
N PRO A 397 -5.78 19.71 4.13
CA PRO A 397 -7.22 19.78 4.26
C PRO A 397 -7.73 20.20 5.64
N VAL A 398 -7.17 19.61 6.71
CA VAL A 398 -7.64 19.79 8.10
C VAL A 398 -6.56 20.27 9.07
N GLY A 399 -5.33 20.46 8.60
CA GLY A 399 -4.21 20.95 9.41
C GLY A 399 -3.27 19.88 9.96
N GLU A 400 -3.62 18.60 9.92
CA GLU A 400 -2.78 17.52 10.50
C GLU A 400 -1.49 17.28 9.69
N THR A 401 -1.61 17.08 8.38
CA THR A 401 -0.42 16.89 7.51
C THR A 401 0.48 18.12 7.47
N SER A 402 -0.10 19.33 7.47
CA SER A 402 0.67 20.58 7.38
C SER A 402 1.46 20.88 8.65
N LEU A 403 1.06 20.37 9.82
CA LEU A 403 1.84 20.47 11.06
C LEU A 403 3.22 19.82 10.91
N ARG A 404 3.29 18.65 10.25
CA ARG A 404 4.57 17.97 10.00
C ARG A 404 5.51 18.86 9.19
N PHE A 405 5.02 19.46 8.11
CA PHE A 405 5.82 20.33 7.25
C PHE A 405 6.26 21.62 7.94
N ALA A 406 5.35 22.23 8.70
CA ALA A 406 5.67 23.39 9.52
C ALA A 406 6.78 23.06 10.53
N ALA A 407 6.73 21.90 11.18
CA ALA A 407 7.74 21.50 12.15
C ALA A 407 9.11 21.24 11.52
N VAL A 408 9.14 20.59 10.35
CA VAL A 408 10.39 20.38 9.60
C VAL A 408 11.02 21.71 9.20
N ALA A 409 10.23 22.65 8.66
CA ALA A 409 10.73 23.96 8.28
C ALA A 409 11.15 24.80 9.50
N HIS A 410 10.39 24.75 10.60
CA HIS A 410 10.70 25.45 11.84
C HIS A 410 12.05 25.02 12.43
N ARG A 411 12.31 23.71 12.49
CA ARG A 411 13.61 23.16 12.93
C ARG A 411 14.77 23.53 12.02
N ALA A 412 14.51 23.77 10.74
CA ALA A 412 15.50 24.32 9.81
C ALA A 412 15.72 25.84 9.99
N GLY A 413 15.08 26.47 10.99
CA GLY A 413 15.20 27.89 11.32
C GLY A 413 14.34 28.80 10.43
N TYR A 414 13.24 28.29 9.89
CA TYR A 414 12.24 29.09 9.17
C TYR A 414 11.15 29.53 10.13
N GLU A 415 10.62 30.74 9.91
CA GLU A 415 9.35 31.15 10.50
C GLU A 415 8.24 30.41 9.76
N ALA A 416 7.83 29.25 10.28
CA ALA A 416 6.96 28.31 9.59
C ALA A 416 5.76 27.92 10.45
N PHE A 417 4.58 27.90 9.84
CA PHE A 417 3.33 27.63 10.51
C PHE A 417 2.47 26.62 9.76
N SER A 418 1.60 25.92 10.48
CA SER A 418 0.47 25.18 9.90
C SER A 418 -0.79 26.00 9.99
N LEU A 419 -1.66 25.97 8.98
CA LEU A 419 -3.01 26.51 9.11
C LEU A 419 -3.87 25.56 9.96
N ALA A 420 -4.27 26.01 11.14
CA ALA A 420 -5.12 25.26 12.07
C ALA A 420 -6.49 24.98 11.43
N GLY A 421 -6.91 23.71 11.42
CA GLY A 421 -8.13 23.27 10.74
C GLY A 421 -8.03 23.28 9.20
N GLY A 422 -6.85 23.57 8.65
CA GLY A 422 -6.55 23.52 7.23
C GLY A 422 -7.43 24.43 6.37
N ILE A 423 -7.55 24.07 5.09
CA ILE A 423 -8.38 24.81 4.14
C ILE A 423 -9.87 24.80 4.50
N VAL A 424 -10.33 23.76 5.21
CA VAL A 424 -11.72 23.64 5.66
C VAL A 424 -12.05 24.76 6.63
N ALA A 425 -11.22 24.97 7.67
CA ALA A 425 -11.43 26.06 8.63
C ALA A 425 -11.32 27.45 7.98
N TRP A 426 -10.43 27.63 7.01
CA TRP A 426 -10.35 28.89 6.25
C TRP A 426 -11.64 29.21 5.49
N ARG A 427 -12.20 28.21 4.79
CA ARG A 427 -13.47 28.32 4.08
C ARG A 427 -14.62 28.58 5.05
N ASP A 428 -14.71 27.80 6.12
CA ASP A 428 -15.83 27.86 7.07
C ASP A 428 -15.83 29.18 7.87
N ALA A 429 -14.66 29.79 8.05
CA ALA A 429 -14.53 31.14 8.59
C ALA A 429 -14.90 32.27 7.60
N GLY A 430 -15.28 31.93 6.36
CA GLY A 430 -15.79 32.88 5.37
C GLY A 430 -14.72 33.70 4.63
N TYR A 431 -13.46 33.29 4.69
CA TYR A 431 -12.39 33.97 3.96
C TYR A 431 -12.43 33.68 2.45
N ALA A 432 -11.85 34.59 1.67
CA ALA A 432 -11.81 34.48 0.22
C ALA A 432 -11.07 33.21 -0.22
N MET A 433 -11.57 32.59 -1.29
CA MET A 433 -11.01 31.39 -1.91
C MET A 433 -10.73 31.68 -3.38
N GLU A 434 -9.57 31.28 -3.86
CA GLU A 434 -9.21 31.33 -5.27
C GLU A 434 -9.56 29.98 -5.94
N ARG A 435 -10.06 30.03 -7.18
CA ARG A 435 -10.45 28.85 -7.97
C ARG A 435 -9.70 28.84 -9.29
N GLY A 436 -9.41 27.65 -9.80
CA GLY A 436 -8.52 27.50 -10.95
C GLY A 436 -7.05 27.53 -10.52
N GLY A 437 -6.15 27.34 -11.49
CA GLY A 437 -4.71 27.23 -11.29
C GLY A 437 -4.02 27.07 -12.62
#